data_AF-A0AA96VRH0-F1
#
_entry.id   AF-A0AA96VRH0-F1
#
_cell.length_a   1.000
_cell.length_b   1.000
_cell.length_c   1.000
_cell.angle_alpha   90.00
_cell.angle_beta   90.00
_cell.angle_gamma   90.00
#
_symmetry.space_group_name_H-M   'P 1'
#
loop_
_entity.id
_entity.type
_entity.pdbx_description
1 polymer ?
#
loop_
_entity_poly.entity_id
_entity_poly.type
_entity_poly.pdbx_seq_one_letter_code
_entity_poly.pdbx_strand_id
1 'polypeptide(L)'
;MKFLRSTIGYMIAGMIVMSVWGAFAEAYGIAGGYFAAFIIIGPMWFMNHYLGLIKHDSDSAFVDMGLGIALCGIFRDAFLNGFGTLADSLPTILLITVGAVLGGLVAAKVEEDMEKD
;
A
#
# COMPACT_ATOMS: atom_id res chain seq x y z
N MET A 1 -21.68 -1.34 -8.19
CA MET A 1 -21.09 -0.68 -7.00
C MET A 1 -19.67 -1.13 -6.64
N LYS A 2 -19.21 -2.35 -6.98
CA LYS A 2 -17.85 -2.86 -6.63
C LYS A 2 -16.74 -1.89 -7.05
N PHE A 3 -16.73 -1.48 -8.33
CA PHE A 3 -15.76 -0.51 -8.86
C PHE A 3 -15.71 0.79 -8.02
N LEU A 4 -16.86 1.44 -7.81
CA LEU A 4 -16.94 2.68 -7.03
C LEU A 4 -16.39 2.52 -5.60
N ARG A 5 -16.76 1.44 -4.90
CA ARG A 5 -16.27 1.15 -3.55
C ARG A 5 -14.76 0.99 -3.53
N SER A 6 -14.21 0.26 -4.50
CA SER A 6 -12.76 0.03 -4.60
C SER A 6 -12.02 1.30 -4.96
N THR A 7 -12.55 2.12 -5.88
CA THR A 7 -12.02 3.46 -6.17
C THR A 7 -11.95 4.31 -4.91
N ILE A 8 -13.03 4.33 -4.11
CA ILE A 8 -13.04 5.07 -2.83
C ILE A 8 -11.99 4.51 -1.88
N GLY A 9 -11.90 3.19 -1.72
CA GLY A 9 -10.94 2.53 -0.83
C GLY A 9 -9.48 2.84 -1.17
N TYR A 10 -9.11 2.73 -2.45
CA TYR A 10 -7.77 3.11 -2.92
C TYR A 10 -7.50 4.60 -2.78
N MET A 11 -8.49 5.44 -3.12
CA MET A 11 -8.38 6.89 -3.04
C MET A 11 -8.12 7.37 -1.61
N ILE A 12 -8.91 6.92 -0.62
CA ILE A 12 -8.74 7.35 0.77
C ILE A 12 -7.42 6.87 1.36
N ALA A 13 -7.01 5.63 1.06
CA ALA A 13 -5.74 5.08 1.56
C ALA A 13 -4.56 5.88 0.99
N GLY A 14 -4.54 6.12 -0.32
CA GLY A 14 -3.50 6.92 -0.97
C GLY A 14 -3.45 8.35 -0.43
N MET A 15 -4.59 9.05 -0.38
CA MET A 15 -4.63 10.44 0.08
C MET A 15 -4.14 10.58 1.52
N ILE A 16 -4.60 9.75 2.47
CA ILE A 16 -4.22 9.87 3.88
C ILE A 16 -2.73 9.58 4.07
N VAL A 17 -2.20 8.53 3.45
CA VAL A 17 -0.76 8.23 3.54
C VAL A 17 0.08 9.37 2.99
N MET A 18 -0.25 9.88 1.79
CA MET A 18 0.54 10.92 1.13
C MET A 18 0.39 12.32 1.77
N SER A 19 -0.60 12.54 2.64
CA SER A 19 -0.83 13.84 3.30
C SER A 19 -0.41 13.88 4.77
N VAL A 20 -0.48 12.75 5.48
CA VAL A 20 -0.31 12.71 6.94
C VAL A 20 1.00 12.03 7.36
N TRP A 21 1.44 11.01 6.62
CA TRP A 21 2.58 10.19 7.05
C TRP A 21 3.86 11.02 7.21
N GLY A 22 4.16 11.87 6.21
CA GLY A 22 5.36 12.73 6.21
C GLY A 22 5.42 13.63 7.45
N ALA A 23 4.30 14.22 7.86
CA ALA A 23 4.25 15.10 9.03
C ALA A 23 4.65 14.39 10.33
N PHE A 24 4.24 13.14 10.53
CA PHE A 24 4.66 12.36 11.69
C PHE A 24 6.12 11.93 11.61
N ALA A 25 6.57 11.47 10.45
CA ALA A 25 7.95 11.06 10.24
C ALA A 25 8.93 12.22 10.41
N GLU A 26 8.58 13.42 9.96
CA GLU A 26 9.39 14.64 10.12
C GLU A 26 9.45 15.08 11.59
N ALA A 27 8.32 15.05 12.31
CA ALA A 27 8.26 15.51 13.69
C ALA A 27 8.92 14.56 14.70
N TYR A 28 8.84 13.25 14.47
CA TYR A 28 9.23 12.22 15.45
C TYR A 28 10.19 11.16 14.88
N GLY A 29 10.75 11.39 13.69
CA GLY A 29 11.68 10.47 13.05
C GLY A 29 11.06 9.09 12.79
N ILE A 30 11.86 8.04 12.97
CA ILE A 30 11.44 6.66 12.73
C ILE A 30 10.24 6.24 13.61
N ALA A 31 10.19 6.72 14.85
CA ALA A 31 9.07 6.45 15.76
C ALA A 31 7.76 7.04 15.22
N GLY A 32 7.84 8.24 14.63
CA GLY A 32 6.72 8.86 13.92
C GLY A 32 6.26 8.05 12.73
N GLY A 33 7.19 7.47 11.96
CA GLY A 33 6.87 6.55 10.86
C GLY A 33 6.12 5.30 11.31
N TYR A 34 6.57 4.64 12.38
CA TYR A 34 5.86 3.48 12.95
C TYR A 34 4.49 3.85 13.51
N PHE A 35 4.39 5.01 14.16
CA PHE A 35 3.11 5.51 14.65
C PHE A 35 2.13 5.79 13.51
N ALA A 36 2.59 6.48 12.45
CA ALA A 36 1.82 6.72 11.24
C ALA A 36 1.37 5.41 10.58
N ALA A 37 2.26 4.41 10.50
CA ALA A 37 1.92 3.09 9.99
C ALA A 37 0.75 2.48 10.78
N PHE A 38 0.81 2.49 12.11
CA PHE A 38 -0.25 1.93 12.95
C PHE A 38 -1.60 2.65 12.77
N ILE A 39 -1.62 3.98 12.90
CA ILE A 39 -2.87 4.76 12.90
C ILE A 39 -3.47 4.96 11.51
N ILE A 40 -2.67 4.84 10.44
CA ILE A 40 -3.15 4.96 9.06
C ILE A 40 -3.44 3.57 8.48
N ILE A 41 -2.44 2.68 8.44
CA ILE A 41 -2.55 1.38 7.75
C ILE A 41 -3.53 0.46 8.47
N GLY A 42 -3.55 0.43 9.79
CA GLY A 42 -4.50 -0.41 10.54
C GLY A 42 -5.97 -0.12 10.20
N PRO A 43 -6.46 1.12 10.39
CA PRO A 43 -7.82 1.50 10.01
C PRO A 43 -8.11 1.36 8.52
N MET A 44 -7.17 1.73 7.64
CA MET A 44 -7.36 1.57 6.20
C MET A 44 -7.48 0.11 5.79
N TRP A 45 -6.68 -0.79 6.38
CA TRP A 45 -6.78 -2.22 6.13
C TRP A 45 -8.16 -2.75 6.57
N PHE A 46 -8.64 -2.35 7.76
CA PHE A 46 -9.97 -2.74 8.25
C PHE A 46 -11.07 -2.27 7.30
N MET A 47 -11.05 -1.00 6.87
CA MET A 47 -12.05 -0.49 5.94
C MET A 47 -11.97 -1.17 4.56
N ASN A 48 -10.75 -1.38 4.04
CA ASN A 48 -10.56 -1.88 2.70
C ASN A 48 -10.81 -3.38 2.59
N HIS A 49 -10.26 -4.18 3.50
CA HIS A 49 -10.27 -5.64 3.39
C HIS A 49 -11.32 -6.28 4.30
N TYR A 50 -11.49 -5.82 5.54
CA TYR A 50 -12.50 -6.40 6.44
C TYR A 50 -13.93 -5.94 6.10
N LEU A 51 -14.16 -4.63 5.94
CA LEU A 51 -15.46 -4.10 5.47
C LEU A 51 -15.64 -4.22 3.94
N GLY A 52 -14.57 -4.55 3.22
CA GLY A 52 -14.60 -4.91 1.81
C GLY A 52 -14.83 -3.73 0.86
N LEU A 53 -14.27 -2.54 1.12
CA LEU A 53 -14.22 -1.50 0.08
C LEU A 53 -13.41 -1.99 -1.14
N ILE A 54 -12.30 -2.69 -0.88
CA ILE A 54 -11.49 -3.39 -1.88
C ILE A 54 -11.76 -4.89 -1.71
N LYS A 55 -12.84 -5.36 -2.33
CA LYS A 55 -13.26 -6.76 -2.22
C LYS A 55 -12.55 -7.63 -3.26
N HIS A 56 -11.82 -8.64 -2.78
CA HIS A 56 -11.31 -9.74 -3.56
C HIS A 56 -12.32 -10.89 -3.57
N ASP A 57 -12.45 -11.55 -4.72
CA ASP A 57 -13.19 -12.80 -4.81
C ASP A 57 -12.25 -13.94 -4.33
N SER A 58 -12.80 -15.05 -3.83
CA SER A 58 -12.01 -16.13 -3.18
C SER A 58 -10.88 -16.66 -4.06
N ASP A 59 -11.09 -16.65 -5.38
CA ASP A 59 -10.18 -17.26 -6.35
C ASP A 59 -9.42 -16.17 -7.15
N SER A 60 -9.41 -14.94 -6.64
CA SER A 60 -8.73 -13.81 -7.28
C SER A 60 -7.44 -13.45 -6.57
N ALA A 61 -6.45 -12.98 -7.33
CA ALA A 61 -5.25 -12.40 -6.76
C ALA A 61 -5.62 -11.24 -5.80
N PHE A 62 -5.03 -11.26 -4.61
CA PHE A 62 -5.17 -10.18 -3.66
C PHE A 62 -4.41 -8.94 -4.17
N VAL A 63 -5.12 -7.82 -4.32
CA VAL A 63 -4.54 -6.54 -4.72
C VAL A 63 -4.58 -5.64 -3.50
N ASP A 64 -3.43 -5.52 -2.85
CA ASP A 64 -3.27 -4.76 -1.62
C ASP A 64 -3.51 -3.25 -1.84
N MET A 65 -4.06 -2.58 -0.83
CA MET A 65 -4.25 -1.12 -0.85
C MET A 65 -2.94 -0.33 -1.05
N GLY A 66 -1.79 -0.95 -0.74
CA GLY A 66 -0.44 -0.46 -1.01
C GLY A 66 -0.19 -0.14 -2.48
N LEU A 67 -0.82 -0.84 -3.43
CA LEU A 67 -0.74 -0.47 -4.85
C LEU A 67 -1.39 0.89 -5.10
N GLY A 68 -2.57 1.15 -4.51
CA GLY A 68 -3.23 2.44 -4.63
C GLY A 68 -2.43 3.57 -3.99
N ILE A 69 -1.80 3.30 -2.84
CA ILE A 69 -0.88 4.24 -2.17
C ILE A 69 0.33 4.55 -3.05
N ALA A 70 0.97 3.53 -3.62
CA ALA A 70 2.13 3.69 -4.50
C ALA A 70 1.81 4.51 -5.75
N LEU A 71 0.69 4.22 -6.42
CA LEU A 71 0.23 4.99 -7.57
C LEU A 71 -0.08 6.43 -7.20
N CYS A 72 -0.75 6.66 -6.05
CA CYS A 72 -1.01 8.00 -5.55
C CYS A 72 0.29 8.80 -5.34
N GLY A 73 1.30 8.20 -4.72
CA GLY A 73 2.59 8.83 -4.51
C GLY A 73 3.33 9.15 -5.80
N ILE A 74 3.43 8.19 -6.73
CA ILE A 74 4.09 8.38 -8.03
C ILE A 74 3.45 9.55 -8.80
N PHE A 75 2.12 9.56 -8.94
CA PHE A 75 1.45 10.60 -9.72
C PHE A 75 1.44 11.96 -9.01
N ARG A 76 1.26 11.99 -7.69
CA ARG A 76 1.40 13.23 -6.89
C ARG A 76 2.76 13.86 -7.16
N ASP A 77 3.83 13.10 -6.97
CA ASP A 77 5.18 13.65 -7.04
C ASP A 77 5.59 13.97 -8.47
N ALA A 78 5.15 13.18 -9.46
CA ALA A 78 5.33 13.50 -10.87
C ALA A 78 4.62 14.81 -11.27
N PHE A 79 3.42 15.08 -10.74
CA PHE A 79 2.71 16.33 -11.00
C PHE A 79 3.30 17.53 -10.27
N LEU A 80 3.83 17.35 -9.05
CA LEU A 80 4.42 18.43 -8.27
C LEU A 80 5.86 18.77 -8.69
N ASN A 81 6.65 17.75 -9.02
CA ASN A 81 8.10 17.86 -9.20
C ASN A 81 8.55 17.50 -10.64
N GLY A 82 7.62 17.10 -11.50
CA GLY A 82 7.89 16.65 -12.87
C GLY A 82 8.15 15.15 -12.98
N PHE A 83 7.83 14.58 -14.15
CA PHE A 83 7.93 13.14 -14.42
C PHE A 83 9.36 12.57 -14.40
N GLY A 84 10.40 13.43 -14.41
CA GLY A 84 11.79 12.99 -14.21
C GLY A 84 11.99 12.28 -12.87
N THR A 85 11.25 12.69 -11.84
CA THR A 85 11.31 12.07 -10.50
C THR A 85 10.92 10.59 -10.49
N LEU A 86 10.07 10.15 -11.42
CA LEU A 86 9.75 8.72 -11.58
C LEU A 86 10.97 7.93 -12.03
N ALA A 87 11.75 8.46 -12.98
CA ALA A 87 12.98 7.83 -13.46
C ALA A 87 14.01 7.72 -12.33
N ASP A 88 14.16 8.80 -11.55
CA ASP A 88 15.06 8.85 -10.39
C ASP A 88 14.65 7.84 -9.30
N SER A 89 13.36 7.52 -9.20
CA SER A 89 12.79 6.58 -8.24
C SER A 89 12.90 5.11 -8.65
N LEU A 90 13.26 4.79 -9.91
CA LEU A 90 13.29 3.43 -10.43
C LEU A 90 14.15 2.46 -9.60
N PRO A 91 15.36 2.82 -9.11
CA PRO A 91 16.14 1.91 -8.27
C PRO A 91 15.39 1.49 -7.01
N THR A 92 14.70 2.43 -6.36
CA THR A 92 13.88 2.15 -5.17
C THR A 92 12.69 1.27 -5.53
N ILE A 93 11.99 1.58 -6.63
CA ILE A 93 10.85 0.79 -7.12
C ILE A 93 11.27 -0.66 -7.42
N LEU A 94 12.46 -0.87 -8.00
CA LEU A 94 13.00 -2.21 -8.26
C LEU A 94 13.25 -2.97 -6.95
N LEU A 95 13.89 -2.34 -5.96
CA LEU A 95 14.17 -2.97 -4.68
C LEU A 95 12.90 -3.36 -3.92
N ILE A 96 11.90 -2.48 -3.86
CA ILE A 96 10.63 -2.81 -3.21
C ILE A 96 9.88 -3.90 -3.98
N THR A 97 10.00 -3.95 -5.32
CA THR A 97 9.38 -5.00 -6.14
C THR A 97 10.02 -6.35 -5.84
N VAL A 98 11.35 -6.42 -5.75
CA VAL A 98 12.06 -7.65 -5.34
C VAL A 98 11.62 -8.09 -3.95
N GLY A 99 11.55 -7.16 -2.99
CA GLY A 99 11.06 -7.46 -1.64
C GLY A 99 9.62 -7.98 -1.62
N ALA A 100 8.72 -7.37 -2.40
CA ALA A 100 7.33 -7.80 -2.52
C ALA A 100 7.20 -9.21 -3.12
N VAL A 101 7.98 -9.51 -4.17
CA VAL A 101 8.01 -10.85 -4.79
C VAL A 101 8.50 -11.90 -3.79
N LEU A 102 9.62 -11.63 -3.10
CA LEU A 102 10.14 -12.55 -2.09
C LEU A 102 9.16 -12.77 -0.95
N GLY A 103 8.53 -11.70 -0.45
CA GLY A 103 7.50 -11.79 0.59
C GLY A 103 6.30 -12.63 0.15
N GLY A 104 5.81 -12.43 -1.09
CA GLY A 104 4.72 -13.22 -1.66
C GLY A 104 5.07 -14.70 -1.81
N LEU A 105 6.29 -15.03 -2.23
CA LEU A 105 6.76 -16.42 -2.33
C LEU A 105 6.83 -17.10 -0.96
N VAL A 106 7.33 -16.39 0.07
CA VAL A 106 7.35 -16.90 1.44
C VAL A 106 5.94 -17.11 1.98
N ALA A 107 5.03 -16.15 1.76
CA ALA A 107 3.64 -16.27 2.18
C ALA A 107 2.96 -17.50 1.56
N ALA A 108 3.16 -17.74 0.25
CA ALA A 108 2.64 -18.92 -0.42
C ALA A 108 3.18 -20.23 0.19
N LYS A 109 4.47 -20.27 0.56
CA LYS A 109 5.06 -21.46 1.23
C LYS A 109 4.55 -21.67 2.65
N VAL A 110 4.22 -20.61 3.37
CA VAL A 110 3.58 -20.71 4.69
C VAL A 110 2.15 -21.25 4.54
N GLU A 111 1.39 -20.75 3.56
CA GLU A 111 0.02 -21.23 3.28
C GLU A 111 0.00 -22.72 2.90
N GLU A 112 0.87 -23.16 1.98
CA GLU A 112 1.04 -24.59 1.64
C GLU A 112 1.38 -25.47 2.86
N ASP A 113 2.10 -24.93 3.85
CA ASP A 113 2.46 -25.66 5.06
C ASP A 113 1.29 -25.78 6.03
N MET A 114 0.56 -24.67 6.22
CA MET A 114 -0.63 -24.61 7.07
C MET A 114 -1.77 -25.50 6.57
N GLU A 115 -1.88 -25.77 5.26
CA GLU A 115 -2.88 -26.68 4.70
C GLU A 115 -2.64 -28.16 5.04
N LYS A 116 -1.47 -28.51 5.58
CA LYS A 116 -1.14 -29.89 5.97
C LYS A 116 -1.62 -30.26 7.37
N ASP A 117 -1.93 -29.27 8.20
CA ASP A 117 -2.48 -29.42 9.56
C ASP A 117 -4.00 -29.63 9.53
#